data_AF-A0A925ARJ5-F1
#
_entry.id   AF-A0A925ARJ5-F1
#
_cell.length_a   1.000
_cell.length_b   1.000
_cell.length_c   1.000
_cell.angle_alpha   90.00
_cell.angle_beta   90.00
_cell.angle_gamma   90.00
#
_symmetry.space_group_name_H-M   'P 1'
#
loop_
_entity.id
_entity.type
_entity.pdbx_description
1 polymer ?
#
loop_
_entity_poly.entity_id
_entity_poly.type
_entity_poly.pdbx_seq_one_letter_code
_entity_poly.pdbx_strand_id
1 'polypeptide(L)'
;MARIEDNFRQQLTAFADGELEPAQSLELLHYLCDHPEVLAILREQQQLRFAASRAVLNATPSLPPELRQKVESIVAQQPANVSSAASPWWSPGRTAGIAAAILLAACAFWVGKHFTQTADGTESALNQTSDPALVRVSLRDAVVRVHVDCSRFPSKHSAEFPRELSPLAESIRRDLKLDNPYPNLSSAGFKFAGAGPCAEPLENTAHLLYVPIDPGQRDTLSIFVQAFTGQVDWEKDTVVTLSAPDSPHPVLAWRSDQVVYFLVGNDLNSAQKAKASATWF
;
A
#
# COMPACT_ATOMS: atom_id res chain seq x y z
N MET A 1 6.99 29.17 -6.39
CA MET A 1 6.26 28.53 -7.50
C MET A 1 6.14 27.02 -7.32
N ALA A 2 7.23 26.26 -7.12
CA ALA A 2 7.17 24.80 -6.92
C ALA A 2 6.13 24.27 -5.90
N ARG A 3 5.96 24.93 -4.74
CA ARG A 3 4.95 24.52 -3.73
C ARG A 3 3.49 24.65 -4.18
N ILE A 4 3.19 25.53 -5.14
CA ILE A 4 1.84 25.70 -5.68
C ILE A 4 1.54 24.56 -6.66
N GLU A 5 2.54 24.12 -7.41
CA GLU A 5 2.41 23.00 -8.37
C GLU A 5 2.19 21.65 -7.67
N ASP A 6 2.86 21.39 -6.54
CA ASP A 6 2.72 20.13 -5.80
C ASP A 6 1.31 19.94 -5.22
N ASN A 7 0.74 21.01 -4.63
CA ASN A 7 -0.63 20.97 -4.09
C ASN A 7 -1.65 20.77 -5.21
N PHE A 8 -1.43 21.41 -6.36
CA PHE A 8 -2.33 21.31 -7.48
C PHE A 8 -2.35 19.91 -8.13
N ARG A 9 -1.17 19.27 -8.26
CA ARG A 9 -1.09 17.87 -8.73
C ARG A 9 -1.83 16.91 -7.80
N GLN A 10 -1.76 17.15 -6.49
CA GLN A 10 -2.48 16.36 -5.50
C GLN A 10 -3.99 16.55 -5.65
N GLN A 11 -4.46 17.79 -5.87
CA GLN A 11 -5.87 18.08 -6.13
C GLN A 11 -6.39 17.42 -7.42
N LEU A 12 -5.61 17.44 -8.51
CA LEU A 12 -5.97 16.75 -9.75
C LEU A 12 -6.10 15.22 -9.55
N THR A 13 -5.17 14.64 -8.78
CA THR A 13 -5.20 13.20 -8.47
C THR A 13 -6.44 12.88 -7.64
N ALA A 14 -6.67 13.61 -6.55
CA ALA A 14 -7.86 13.45 -5.70
C ALA A 14 -9.17 13.67 -6.48
N PHE A 15 -9.20 14.61 -7.42
CA PHE A 15 -10.37 14.83 -8.27
C PHE A 15 -10.63 13.64 -9.19
N ALA A 16 -9.57 13.10 -9.81
CA ALA A 16 -9.67 11.94 -10.67
C ALA A 16 -10.13 10.69 -9.88
N ASP A 17 -9.77 10.58 -8.60
CA ASP A 17 -10.18 9.50 -7.69
C ASP A 17 -11.57 9.72 -7.07
N GLY A 18 -12.19 10.89 -7.27
CA GLY A 18 -13.47 11.24 -6.65
C GLY A 18 -13.37 11.52 -5.14
N GLU A 19 -12.17 11.81 -4.64
CA GLU A 19 -11.88 12.06 -3.23
C GLU A 19 -12.00 13.55 -2.85
N LEU A 20 -12.18 14.45 -3.83
CA LEU A 20 -12.42 15.86 -3.53
C LEU A 20 -13.83 16.11 -3.02
N GLU A 21 -13.93 16.96 -2.00
CA GLU A 21 -15.22 17.47 -1.53
C GLU A 21 -15.95 18.22 -2.67
N PRO A 22 -17.30 18.27 -2.69
CA PRO A 22 -18.05 18.89 -3.78
C PRO A 22 -17.65 20.34 -4.08
N ALA A 23 -17.34 21.12 -3.04
CA ALA A 23 -16.90 22.51 -3.20
C ALA A 23 -15.52 22.61 -3.90
N GLN A 24 -14.58 21.74 -3.55
CA GLN A 24 -13.25 21.69 -4.15
C GLN A 24 -13.31 21.18 -5.59
N SER A 25 -14.17 20.20 -5.85
CA SER A 25 -14.45 19.72 -7.21
C SER A 25 -14.98 20.83 -8.11
N LEU A 26 -15.89 21.67 -7.61
CA LEU A 26 -16.45 22.79 -8.38
C LEU A 26 -15.40 23.88 -8.64
N GLU A 27 -14.57 24.20 -7.66
CA GLU A 27 -13.46 25.15 -7.82
C GLU A 27 -12.45 24.66 -8.87
N LEU A 28 -12.06 23.38 -8.81
CA LEU A 28 -11.17 22.79 -9.79
C LEU A 28 -11.79 22.74 -11.19
N LEU A 29 -13.09 22.43 -11.30
CA LEU A 29 -13.80 22.44 -12.58
C LEU A 29 -13.82 23.84 -13.23
N HIS A 30 -14.07 24.89 -12.44
CA HIS A 30 -13.94 26.26 -12.93
C HIS A 30 -12.52 26.57 -13.38
N TYR A 31 -11.51 26.17 -12.61
CA TYR A 31 -10.11 26.35 -12.98
C TYR A 31 -9.76 25.64 -14.31
N LEU A 32 -10.25 24.41 -14.51
CA LEU A 32 -10.02 23.64 -15.73
C LEU A 32 -10.66 24.26 -16.98
N CYS A 33 -11.73 25.05 -16.83
CA CYS A 33 -12.33 25.78 -17.96
C CYS A 33 -11.38 26.84 -18.52
N ASP A 34 -10.58 27.48 -17.67
CA ASP A 34 -9.66 28.54 -18.05
C ASP A 34 -8.25 28.03 -18.43
N HIS A 35 -7.95 26.75 -18.13
CA HIS A 35 -6.61 26.15 -18.27
C HIS A 35 -6.65 24.83 -19.08
N PRO A 36 -6.77 24.89 -20.42
CA PRO A 36 -6.92 23.71 -21.27
C PRO A 36 -5.70 22.76 -21.25
N GLU A 37 -4.50 23.27 -20.97
CA GLU A 37 -3.28 22.47 -20.81
C GLU A 37 -3.36 21.55 -19.59
N VAL A 38 -3.98 22.01 -18.51
CA VAL A 38 -4.20 21.19 -17.31
C VAL A 38 -5.27 20.14 -17.56
N LEU A 39 -6.34 20.52 -18.28
CA LEU A 39 -7.37 19.57 -18.69
C LEU A 39 -6.78 18.43 -19.56
N ALA A 40 -5.76 18.71 -20.38
CA ALA A 40 -5.06 17.68 -21.14
C ALA A 40 -4.33 16.67 -20.23
N ILE A 41 -3.67 17.14 -19.16
CA ILE A 41 -3.02 16.28 -18.17
C ILE A 41 -4.04 15.38 -17.46
N LEU A 42 -5.17 15.95 -17.03
CA LEU A 42 -6.25 15.18 -16.40
C LEU A 42 -6.81 14.10 -17.34
N ARG A 43 -6.99 14.42 -18.62
CA ARG A 43 -7.41 13.45 -19.65
C ARG A 43 -6.42 12.31 -19.82
N GLU A 44 -5.12 12.61 -19.86
CA GLU A 44 -4.08 11.58 -19.95
C GLU A 44 -4.12 10.64 -18.74
N GLN A 45 -4.26 11.19 -17.53
CA GLN A 45 -4.40 10.37 -16.31
C GLN A 45 -5.65 9.49 -16.36
N GLN A 46 -6.79 10.01 -16.80
CA GLN A 46 -8.01 9.23 -16.99
C GLN A 46 -7.81 8.11 -18.02
N GLN A 47 -7.15 8.39 -19.15
CA GLN A 47 -6.84 7.38 -20.16
C GLN A 47 -5.96 6.25 -19.61
N LEU A 48 -4.92 6.58 -18.84
CA LEU A 48 -4.07 5.60 -18.19
C LEU A 48 -4.87 4.72 -17.21
N ARG A 49 -5.78 5.31 -16.44
CA ARG A 49 -6.66 4.57 -15.52
C ARG A 49 -7.63 3.66 -16.25
N PHE A 50 -8.24 4.12 -17.34
CA PHE A 50 -9.09 3.28 -18.18
C PHE A 50 -8.31 2.11 -18.78
N ALA A 51 -7.08 2.34 -19.24
CA ALA A 51 -6.21 1.28 -19.76
C ALA A 51 -5.83 0.26 -18.68
N ALA A 52 -5.46 0.73 -17.48
CA ALA A 52 -5.15 -0.12 -16.34
C ALA A 52 -6.38 -0.94 -15.88
N SER A 53 -7.53 -0.30 -15.74
CA SER A 53 -8.80 -0.96 -15.39
C SER A 53 -9.16 -2.05 -16.40
N ARG A 54 -9.02 -1.77 -17.71
CA ARG A 54 -9.24 -2.78 -18.75
C ARG A 54 -8.25 -3.94 -18.66
N ALA A 55 -6.98 -3.67 -18.38
CA ALA A 55 -5.97 -4.72 -18.21
C ALA A 55 -6.31 -5.62 -17.01
N VAL A 56 -6.71 -5.03 -15.88
CA VAL A 56 -7.17 -5.74 -14.69
C VAL A 56 -8.41 -6.58 -15.01
N LEU A 57 -9.42 -6.01 -15.67
CA LEU A 57 -10.63 -6.73 -16.06
C LEU A 57 -10.34 -7.92 -16.99
N ASN A 58 -9.38 -7.78 -17.90
CA ASN A 58 -8.97 -8.88 -18.79
C ASN A 58 -8.20 -9.99 -18.05
N ALA A 59 -7.50 -9.65 -16.97
CA ALA A 59 -6.75 -10.61 -16.14
C ALA A 59 -7.61 -11.22 -15.02
N THR A 60 -8.70 -10.57 -14.64
CA THR A 60 -9.58 -11.00 -13.56
C THR A 60 -10.56 -12.05 -14.09
N PRO A 61 -10.68 -13.24 -13.46
CA PRO A 61 -11.69 -14.22 -13.85
C PRO A 61 -13.08 -13.59 -13.83
N SER A 62 -13.94 -14.00 -14.77
CA SER A 62 -15.33 -13.55 -14.78
C SER A 62 -16.01 -13.85 -13.45
N LEU A 63 -16.76 -12.88 -12.93
CA LEU A 63 -17.55 -13.02 -11.70
C LEU A 63 -18.38 -14.32 -11.74
N PRO A 64 -18.31 -15.16 -10.69
CA PRO A 64 -19.10 -16.39 -10.61
C PRO A 64 -20.60 -16.09 -10.81
N PRO A 65 -21.33 -16.94 -11.56
CA PRO A 65 -22.73 -16.70 -11.90
C PRO A 65 -23.63 -16.60 -10.66
N GLU A 66 -23.31 -17.32 -9.60
CA GLU A 66 -24.02 -17.29 -8.31
C GLU A 66 -23.92 -15.92 -7.63
N LEU A 67 -22.73 -15.31 -7.65
CA LEU A 67 -22.51 -13.98 -7.08
C LEU A 67 -23.27 -12.93 -7.91
N ARG A 68 -23.28 -13.07 -9.23
CA ARG A 68 -24.05 -12.21 -10.13
C ARG A 68 -25.55 -12.28 -9.83
N GLN A 69 -26.12 -13.48 -9.74
CA GLN A 69 -27.53 -13.69 -9.39
C GLN A 69 -27.87 -13.13 -8.00
N LYS A 70 -26.96 -13.27 -7.03
CA LYS A 70 -27.15 -12.70 -5.69
C LYS A 70 -27.20 -11.17 -5.74
N VAL A 71 -26.27 -10.52 -6.43
CA VAL A 71 -26.26 -9.06 -6.60
C VAL A 71 -27.52 -8.59 -7.33
N GLU A 72 -27.91 -9.25 -8.41
CA GLU A 72 -29.14 -8.95 -9.15
C GLU A 72 -30.39 -9.08 -8.27
N SER A 73 -30.48 -10.11 -7.43
CA SER A 73 -31.61 -10.28 -6.51
C SER A 73 -31.68 -9.20 -5.43
N ILE A 74 -30.53 -8.75 -4.90
CA ILE A 74 -30.47 -7.63 -3.93
C ILE A 74 -30.95 -6.34 -4.60
N VAL A 75 -30.49 -6.07 -5.82
CA VAL A 75 -30.90 -4.87 -6.59
C VAL A 75 -32.40 -4.92 -6.93
N ALA A 76 -32.92 -6.09 -7.31
CA ALA A 76 -34.34 -6.28 -7.63
C ALA A 76 -35.25 -6.18 -6.40
N GLN A 77 -34.76 -6.56 -5.22
CA GLN A 77 -35.48 -6.43 -3.95
C GLN A 77 -35.44 -5.02 -3.38
N GLN A 78 -34.57 -4.14 -3.91
CA GLN A 78 -34.53 -2.75 -3.47
C GLN A 78 -35.82 -2.05 -3.94
N PRO A 79 -36.71 -1.64 -3.01
CA PRO A 79 -37.99 -1.08 -3.40
C PRO A 79 -37.76 0.19 -4.21
N ALA A 80 -38.40 0.31 -5.36
CA ALA A 80 -38.36 1.48 -6.26
C ALA A 80 -38.91 2.79 -5.62
N ASN A 81 -39.15 2.80 -4.31
CA ASN A 81 -39.80 3.85 -3.55
C ASN A 81 -38.83 4.79 -2.81
N VAL A 82 -37.63 5.00 -3.33
CA VAL A 82 -36.96 6.30 -3.13
C VAL A 82 -37.41 7.25 -4.24
N SER A 83 -38.73 7.44 -4.31
CA SER A 83 -39.28 8.63 -4.95
C SER A 83 -38.79 9.79 -4.10
N SER A 84 -37.82 10.55 -4.64
CA SER A 84 -37.35 11.82 -4.10
C SER A 84 -38.51 12.82 -4.17
N ALA A 85 -39.53 12.61 -3.33
CA ALA A 85 -40.55 13.57 -3.09
C ALA A 85 -39.85 14.73 -2.38
N ALA A 86 -39.79 15.89 -3.05
CA ALA A 86 -39.29 17.13 -2.51
C ALA A 86 -39.96 17.38 -1.15
N SER A 87 -39.26 17.00 -0.07
CA SER A 87 -39.77 17.13 1.27
C SER A 87 -39.64 18.59 1.69
N PRO A 88 -40.71 19.22 2.19
CA PRO A 88 -40.62 20.57 2.74
C PRO A 88 -39.61 20.56 3.88
N TRP A 89 -38.67 21.51 3.82
CA TRP A 89 -37.47 21.66 4.64
C TRP A 89 -37.62 21.63 6.17
N TRP A 90 -38.83 21.48 6.71
CA TRP A 90 -39.17 21.56 8.13
C TRP A 90 -39.81 20.26 8.67
N SER A 91 -39.28 19.08 8.33
CA SER A 91 -39.70 17.84 9.00
C SER A 91 -38.60 17.30 9.94
N PRO A 92 -38.96 16.83 11.15
CA PRO A 92 -38.01 16.32 12.15
C PRO A 92 -37.40 14.94 11.80
N GLY A 93 -37.59 14.44 10.57
CA GLY A 93 -37.07 13.14 10.11
C GLY A 93 -35.59 13.11 9.73
N ARG A 94 -34.85 14.22 9.86
CA ARG A 94 -33.45 14.33 9.44
C ARG A 94 -32.45 13.48 10.23
N THR A 95 -32.81 12.96 11.41
CA THR A 95 -31.94 12.04 12.16
C THR A 95 -31.87 10.64 11.51
N ALA A 96 -32.90 10.22 10.77
CA ALA A 96 -32.93 8.90 10.14
C ALA A 96 -32.01 8.80 8.91
N GLY A 97 -31.87 9.87 8.13
CA GLY A 97 -30.99 9.90 6.95
C GLY A 97 -29.49 9.87 7.30
N ILE A 98 -29.11 10.53 8.39
CA ILE A 98 -27.73 10.50 8.90
C ILE A 98 -27.40 9.09 9.42
N ALA A 99 -28.34 8.42 10.08
CA ALA A 99 -28.14 7.05 10.54
C ALA A 99 -27.89 6.07 9.38
N ALA A 100 -28.63 6.19 8.27
CA ALA A 100 -28.46 5.32 7.10
C ALA A 100 -27.11 5.56 6.37
N ALA A 101 -26.66 6.82 6.25
CA ALA A 101 -25.36 7.13 5.67
C ALA A 101 -24.20 6.63 6.55
N ILE A 102 -24.32 6.77 7.88
CA ILE A 102 -23.35 6.19 8.83
C ILE A 102 -23.37 4.66 8.75
N LEU A 103 -24.54 4.03 8.58
CA LEU A 103 -24.63 2.57 8.45
C LEU A 103 -23.98 2.09 7.15
N LEU A 104 -24.19 2.79 6.03
CA LEU A 104 -23.56 2.44 4.75
C LEU A 104 -22.05 2.66 4.77
N ALA A 105 -21.58 3.75 5.40
CA ALA A 105 -20.15 3.99 5.60
C ALA A 105 -19.53 2.94 6.56
N ALA A 106 -20.23 2.56 7.62
CA ALA A 106 -19.80 1.52 8.54
C ALA A 106 -19.79 0.14 7.87
N CYS A 107 -20.79 -0.20 7.05
CA CYS A 107 -20.83 -1.43 6.26
C CYS A 107 -19.72 -1.47 5.20
N ALA A 108 -19.44 -0.36 4.50
CA ALA A 108 -18.32 -0.27 3.55
C ALA A 108 -16.97 -0.45 4.27
N PHE A 109 -16.80 0.15 5.45
CA PHE A 109 -15.61 -0.02 6.28
C PHE A 109 -15.46 -1.46 6.81
N TRP A 110 -16.57 -2.11 7.20
CA TRP A 110 -16.57 -3.48 7.69
C TRP A 110 -16.31 -4.52 6.59
N VAL A 111 -16.90 -4.34 5.40
CA VAL A 111 -16.63 -5.18 4.23
C VAL A 111 -15.18 -5.03 3.77
N GLY A 112 -14.62 -3.82 3.81
CA GLY A 112 -13.20 -3.58 3.54
C GLY A 112 -12.27 -4.30 4.54
N LYS A 113 -12.64 -4.37 5.83
CA LYS A 113 -11.87 -5.10 6.85
C LYS A 113 -12.02 -6.63 6.78
N HIS A 114 -13.16 -7.15 6.34
CA HIS A 114 -13.36 -8.60 6.21
C HIS A 114 -12.79 -9.19 4.92
N PHE A 115 -12.62 -8.39 3.87
CA PHE A 115 -11.88 -8.82 2.68
C PHE A 115 -10.37 -9.01 2.92
N THR A 116 -9.84 -8.48 4.02
CA THR A 116 -8.44 -8.73 4.45
C THR A 116 -8.26 -9.95 5.36
N GLN A 117 -9.33 -10.69 5.68
CA GLN A 117 -9.25 -11.87 6.56
C GLN A 117 -10.19 -12.99 6.10
N THR A 118 -9.77 -13.71 5.06
CA THR A 118 -9.91 -15.18 4.92
C THR A 118 -9.08 -15.62 3.71
N ALA A 119 -7.83 -15.97 3.95
CA ALA A 119 -7.05 -16.82 3.07
C ALA A 119 -6.53 -18.01 3.91
N ASP A 120 -7.46 -18.86 4.33
CA ASP A 120 -7.12 -20.24 4.67
C ASP A 120 -7.11 -21.03 3.36
N GLY A 121 -5.92 -21.49 2.98
CA GLY A 121 -5.73 -22.65 2.10
C GLY A 121 -6.13 -22.44 0.64
N THR A 122 -5.33 -21.70 -0.12
CA THR A 122 -5.11 -22.07 -1.52
C THR A 122 -3.67 -21.79 -1.86
N GLU A 123 -2.85 -22.84 -1.94
CA GLU A 123 -1.53 -22.82 -2.56
C GLU A 123 -1.69 -22.35 -4.01
N SER A 124 -1.67 -21.03 -4.22
CA SER A 124 -1.99 -20.43 -5.51
C SER A 124 -0.70 -20.02 -6.23
N ALA A 125 -0.26 -20.90 -7.12
CA ALA A 125 0.25 -20.58 -8.45
C ALA A 125 1.41 -19.57 -8.62
N LEU A 126 2.42 -19.57 -7.75
CA LEU A 126 3.74 -18.98 -8.08
C LEU A 126 4.67 -19.93 -8.86
N ASN A 127 4.19 -21.09 -9.30
CA ASN A 127 5.00 -22.13 -9.95
C ASN A 127 4.84 -22.27 -11.47
N GLN A 128 4.30 -21.25 -12.18
CA GLN A 128 4.20 -21.31 -13.64
C GLN A 128 5.16 -20.34 -14.35
N THR A 129 6.20 -20.97 -14.91
CA THR A 129 7.06 -20.56 -16.03
C THR A 129 8.06 -19.44 -15.81
N SER A 130 9.31 -19.89 -15.71
CA SER A 130 10.57 -19.20 -15.51
C SER A 130 10.94 -18.27 -16.68
N ASP A 131 10.45 -17.04 -16.66
CA ASP A 131 11.32 -15.91 -17.04
C ASP A 131 11.64 -15.12 -15.76
N PRO A 132 12.83 -15.32 -15.17
CA PRO A 132 13.20 -14.67 -13.92
C PRO A 132 13.23 -13.14 -14.02
N ALA A 133 13.21 -12.56 -15.22
CA ALA A 133 13.24 -11.10 -15.39
C ALA A 133 11.88 -10.42 -15.15
N LEU A 134 10.76 -11.03 -15.58
CA LEU A 134 9.44 -10.39 -15.57
C LEU A 134 8.76 -10.39 -14.18
N VAL A 135 9.01 -11.41 -13.35
CA VAL A 135 8.50 -11.50 -11.97
C VAL A 135 9.26 -10.57 -11.01
N ARG A 136 10.50 -10.17 -11.34
CA ARG A 136 11.32 -9.29 -10.50
C ARG A 136 10.85 -7.84 -10.48
N VAL A 137 10.24 -7.37 -11.58
CA VAL A 137 9.78 -5.97 -11.70
C VAL A 137 8.60 -5.71 -10.77
N SER A 138 7.66 -6.64 -10.64
CA SER A 138 6.48 -6.46 -9.79
C SER A 138 6.84 -6.36 -8.31
N LEU A 139 7.80 -7.18 -7.85
CA LEU A 139 8.19 -7.19 -6.45
C LEU A 139 8.94 -5.91 -6.05
N ARG A 140 9.93 -5.52 -6.85
CA ARG A 140 10.72 -4.29 -6.62
C ARG A 140 9.80 -3.07 -6.51
N ASP A 141 8.94 -2.87 -7.50
CA ASP A 141 8.10 -1.67 -7.57
C ASP A 141 7.12 -1.63 -6.40
N ALA A 142 6.62 -2.79 -5.96
CA ALA A 142 5.68 -2.84 -4.86
C ALA A 142 6.34 -2.68 -3.48
N VAL A 143 7.55 -3.21 -3.21
CA VAL A 143 8.27 -2.87 -1.96
C VAL A 143 8.67 -1.40 -1.91
N VAL A 144 9.01 -0.81 -3.06
CA VAL A 144 9.30 0.64 -3.17
C VAL A 144 8.05 1.46 -2.90
N ARG A 145 6.90 1.09 -3.47
CA ARG A 145 5.62 1.78 -3.22
C ARG A 145 5.27 1.77 -1.74
N VAL A 146 5.31 0.59 -1.10
CA VAL A 146 5.01 0.47 0.34
C VAL A 146 5.98 1.28 1.18
N HIS A 147 7.28 1.27 0.84
CA HIS A 147 8.27 2.13 1.50
C HIS A 147 7.91 3.62 1.41
N VAL A 148 7.57 4.11 0.22
CA VAL A 148 7.18 5.52 0.00
C VAL A 148 5.92 5.89 0.79
N ASP A 149 4.91 5.01 0.80
CA ASP A 149 3.65 5.27 1.49
C ASP A 149 3.84 5.28 3.03
N CYS A 150 4.57 4.31 3.57
CA CYS A 150 4.81 4.20 5.01
C CYS A 150 5.81 5.24 5.55
N SER A 151 6.83 5.63 4.76
CA SER A 151 7.81 6.65 5.16
C SER A 151 7.18 8.04 5.33
N ARG A 152 6.10 8.35 4.60
CA ARG A 152 5.34 9.60 4.75
C ARG A 152 4.61 9.71 6.08
N PHE A 153 4.22 8.58 6.67
CA PHE A 153 3.44 8.53 7.90
C PHE A 153 3.98 7.51 8.92
N PRO A 154 5.21 7.70 9.44
CA PRO A 154 5.84 6.72 10.33
C PRO A 154 5.01 6.39 11.57
N SER A 155 4.25 7.36 12.08
CA SER A 155 3.39 7.19 13.26
C SER A 155 2.20 6.25 13.04
N LYS A 156 1.80 6.02 11.78
CA LYS A 156 0.73 5.09 11.42
C LYS A 156 1.22 3.64 11.30
N HIS A 157 2.54 3.43 11.28
CA HIS A 157 3.17 2.13 11.03
C HIS A 157 3.31 1.24 12.28
N SER A 158 2.63 1.54 13.39
CA SER A 158 2.82 0.81 14.66
C SER A 158 1.53 0.48 15.41
N ALA A 159 0.37 0.41 14.73
CA ALA A 159 -0.91 0.31 15.45
C ALA A 159 -1.04 -0.95 16.32
N GLU A 160 -0.36 -2.04 15.98
CA GLU A 160 -0.42 -3.33 16.70
C GLU A 160 0.94 -3.90 17.09
N PHE A 161 2.04 -3.33 16.59
CA PHE A 161 3.39 -3.79 16.87
C PHE A 161 4.07 -2.89 17.91
N PRO A 162 4.99 -3.45 18.72
CA PRO A 162 5.77 -2.65 19.64
C PRO A 162 6.61 -1.59 18.91
N ARG A 163 6.85 -0.45 19.58
CA ARG A 163 7.72 0.63 19.07
C ARG A 163 9.19 0.42 19.42
N GLU A 164 9.50 -0.64 20.13
CA GLU A 164 10.85 -0.99 20.56
C GLU A 164 11.26 -2.33 19.94
N LEU A 165 12.55 -2.48 19.63
CA LEU A 165 13.08 -3.71 19.03
C LEU A 165 13.03 -4.91 19.99
N SER A 166 13.17 -4.70 21.31
CA SER A 166 13.20 -5.80 22.27
C SER A 166 11.91 -6.65 22.28
N PRO A 167 10.71 -6.07 22.38
CA PRO A 167 9.45 -6.83 22.32
C PRO A 167 9.03 -7.27 20.90
N LEU A 168 9.72 -6.82 19.84
CA LEU A 168 9.35 -7.12 18.46
C LEU A 168 9.46 -8.61 18.12
N ALA A 169 10.39 -9.32 18.75
CA ALA A 169 10.62 -10.76 18.59
C ALA A 169 9.36 -11.60 18.75
N GLU A 170 8.55 -11.31 19.78
CA GLU A 170 7.34 -12.08 20.04
C GLU A 170 6.29 -11.86 18.95
N SER A 171 6.16 -10.64 18.45
CA SER A 171 5.20 -10.31 17.38
C SER A 171 5.61 -10.97 16.07
N ILE A 172 6.89 -10.88 15.70
CA ILE A 172 7.38 -11.52 14.48
C ILE A 172 7.35 -13.05 14.57
N ARG A 173 7.68 -13.63 15.74
CA ARG A 173 7.56 -15.08 15.93
C ARG A 173 6.12 -15.55 15.79
N ARG A 174 5.16 -14.80 16.34
CA ARG A 174 3.73 -15.13 16.21
C ARG A 174 3.28 -15.09 14.75
N ASP A 175 3.64 -14.02 14.03
CA ASP A 175 3.06 -13.73 12.72
C ASP A 175 3.82 -14.44 11.57
N LEU A 176 5.15 -14.56 11.68
CA LEU A 176 6.00 -15.18 10.65
C LEU A 176 6.59 -16.54 11.02
N LYS A 177 6.48 -16.98 12.29
CA LYS A 177 7.13 -18.20 12.81
C LYS A 177 8.66 -18.20 12.65
N LEU A 178 9.26 -17.01 12.70
CA LEU A 178 10.71 -16.79 12.62
C LEU A 178 11.27 -16.32 13.96
N ASP A 179 12.46 -16.78 14.31
CA ASP A 179 13.18 -16.31 15.50
C ASP A 179 14.04 -15.09 15.17
N ASN A 180 13.75 -13.96 15.84
CA ASN A 180 14.50 -12.69 15.79
C ASN A 180 15.00 -12.23 14.39
N PRO A 181 14.18 -12.23 13.32
CA PRO A 181 14.69 -12.00 11.98
C PRO A 181 14.83 -10.50 11.66
N TYR A 182 15.25 -9.66 12.60
CA TYR A 182 15.33 -8.22 12.39
C TYR A 182 16.64 -7.63 12.89
N PRO A 183 17.24 -6.71 12.13
CA PRO A 183 18.49 -6.09 12.53
C PRO A 183 18.27 -4.86 13.42
N ASN A 184 19.26 -4.57 14.25
CA ASN A 184 19.43 -3.26 14.86
C ASN A 184 20.33 -2.41 13.96
N LEU A 185 19.83 -1.23 13.57
CA LEU A 185 20.51 -0.29 12.68
C LEU A 185 21.05 0.95 13.41
N SER A 186 21.08 0.94 14.74
CA SER A 186 21.55 2.09 15.55
C SER A 186 22.99 2.49 15.21
N SER A 187 23.88 1.51 15.00
CA SER A 187 25.26 1.73 14.56
C SER A 187 25.36 2.41 13.18
N ALA A 188 24.33 2.27 12.34
CA ALA A 188 24.26 2.95 11.04
C ALA A 188 23.72 4.39 11.14
N GLY A 189 23.17 4.78 12.28
CA GLY A 189 22.51 6.08 12.50
C GLY A 189 20.99 6.04 12.41
N PHE A 190 20.37 4.86 12.44
CA PHE A 190 18.92 4.71 12.31
C PHE A 190 18.31 4.08 13.57
N LYS A 191 17.14 4.57 13.98
CA LYS A 191 16.34 3.98 15.06
C LYS A 191 15.09 3.36 14.48
N PHE A 192 14.67 2.26 15.09
CA PHE A 192 13.40 1.62 14.76
C PHE A 192 12.23 2.56 15.09
N ALA A 193 11.29 2.69 14.15
CA ALA A 193 10.11 3.55 14.28
C ALA A 193 8.82 2.74 14.49
N GLY A 194 8.74 1.57 13.88
CA GLY A 194 7.58 0.69 13.95
C GLY A 194 7.70 -0.48 12.98
N ALA A 195 6.80 -1.45 13.14
CA ALA A 195 6.66 -2.57 12.23
C ALA A 195 5.19 -2.93 12.05
N GLY A 196 4.89 -3.75 11.05
CA GLY A 196 3.56 -4.29 10.87
C GLY A 196 3.55 -5.44 9.88
N PRO A 197 2.44 -6.21 9.85
CA PRO A 197 2.23 -7.16 8.77
C PRO A 197 2.01 -6.37 7.49
N CYS A 198 2.63 -6.83 6.41
CA CYS A 198 2.48 -6.27 5.08
C CYS A 198 2.04 -7.42 4.18
N ALA A 199 0.79 -7.36 3.70
CA ALA A 199 0.20 -8.40 2.87
C ALA A 199 0.34 -8.12 1.37
N GLU A 200 0.58 -6.87 0.99
CA GLU A 200 0.77 -6.45 -0.40
C GLU A 200 2.15 -5.80 -0.55
N PRO A 201 3.00 -6.22 -1.50
CA PRO A 201 2.80 -7.29 -2.50
C PRO A 201 3.17 -8.71 -1.99
N LEU A 202 3.80 -8.80 -0.82
CA LEU A 202 4.38 -10.04 -0.33
C LEU A 202 3.48 -10.64 0.74
N GLU A 203 2.94 -11.82 0.48
CA GLU A 203 2.26 -12.58 1.53
C GLU A 203 3.23 -12.94 2.67
N ASN A 204 2.71 -12.98 3.90
CA ASN A 204 3.46 -13.36 5.11
C ASN A 204 4.78 -12.57 5.27
N THR A 205 4.70 -11.25 5.14
CA THR A 205 5.86 -10.37 5.29
C THR A 205 5.67 -9.42 6.45
N ALA A 206 6.72 -9.23 7.25
CA ALA A 206 6.79 -8.14 8.21
C ALA A 206 7.54 -6.98 7.56
N HIS A 207 6.98 -5.79 7.66
CA HIS A 207 7.61 -4.55 7.22
C HIS A 207 8.06 -3.78 8.46
N LEU A 208 9.36 -3.48 8.53
CA LEU A 208 9.99 -2.72 9.59
C LEU A 208 10.44 -1.37 9.03
N LEU A 209 10.08 -0.29 9.73
CA LEU A 209 10.48 1.06 9.37
C LEU A 209 11.52 1.59 10.36
N TYR A 210 12.56 2.19 9.81
CA TYR A 210 13.61 2.86 10.54
C TYR A 210 13.70 4.31 10.07
N VAL A 211 13.89 5.21 11.03
CA VAL A 211 14.04 6.65 10.83
C VAL A 211 15.42 7.07 11.32
N PRO A 212 15.99 8.17 10.81
CA PRO A 212 17.31 8.59 11.23
C PRO A 212 17.29 9.04 12.69
N ILE A 213 18.41 8.83 13.39
CA ILE A 213 18.61 9.32 14.76
C ILE A 213 18.88 10.82 14.75
N ASP A 214 19.66 11.28 13.77
CA ASP A 214 19.93 12.71 13.54
C ASP A 214 18.70 13.39 12.92
N PRO A 215 18.07 14.37 13.60
CA PRO A 215 16.90 15.06 13.08
C PRO A 215 17.19 15.92 11.83
N GLY A 216 18.46 16.20 11.52
CA GLY A 216 18.87 16.87 10.29
C GLY A 216 18.73 15.99 9.04
N GLN A 217 18.73 14.66 9.22
CA GLN A 217 18.55 13.70 8.15
C GLN A 217 17.07 13.35 7.98
N ARG A 218 16.68 13.06 6.74
CA ARG A 218 15.30 12.69 6.38
C ARG A 218 15.18 11.30 5.78
N ASP A 219 16.30 10.60 5.64
CA ASP A 219 16.33 9.31 4.97
C ASP A 219 15.73 8.25 5.88
N THR A 220 14.70 7.58 5.38
CA THR A 220 14.08 6.45 6.06
C THR A 220 14.55 5.17 5.41
N LEU A 221 14.58 4.09 6.18
CA LEU A 221 14.85 2.76 5.66
C LEU A 221 13.67 1.84 5.97
N SER A 222 13.33 0.99 5.03
CA SER A 222 12.37 -0.10 5.23
C SER A 222 13.02 -1.44 5.02
N ILE A 223 12.78 -2.37 5.96
CA ILE A 223 13.18 -3.76 5.81
C ILE A 223 11.91 -4.60 5.73
N PHE A 224 11.76 -5.34 4.64
CA PHE A 224 10.75 -6.37 4.47
C PHE A 224 11.39 -7.72 4.78
N VAL A 225 10.73 -8.47 5.65
CA VAL A 225 11.22 -9.74 6.18
C VAL A 225 10.19 -10.82 5.86
N GLN A 226 10.61 -11.85 5.14
CA GLN A 226 9.77 -12.97 4.75
C GLN A 226 10.49 -14.29 5.03
N ALA A 227 9.75 -15.35 5.40
CA ALA A 227 10.34 -16.69 5.50
C ALA A 227 10.91 -17.15 4.15
N PHE A 228 12.08 -17.78 4.17
CA PHE A 228 12.68 -18.40 2.99
C PHE A 228 12.11 -19.80 2.79
N THR A 229 11.41 -19.99 1.68
CA THR A 229 10.76 -21.25 1.26
C THR A 229 11.28 -21.74 -0.09
N GLY A 230 12.42 -21.20 -0.56
CA GLY A 230 12.98 -21.50 -1.88
C GLY A 230 12.51 -20.57 -3.01
N GLN A 231 11.90 -19.43 -2.68
CA GLN A 231 11.37 -18.46 -3.64
C GLN A 231 12.44 -17.75 -4.49
N VAL A 232 13.72 -17.83 -4.09
CA VAL A 232 14.87 -17.21 -4.78
C VAL A 232 16.06 -18.15 -4.80
N ASP A 233 16.88 -18.05 -5.85
CA ASP A 233 18.09 -18.85 -6.07
C ASP A 233 19.38 -18.16 -5.60
N TRP A 234 19.26 -17.11 -4.79
CA TRP A 234 20.40 -16.33 -4.32
C TRP A 234 21.31 -17.15 -3.41
N GLU A 235 22.62 -16.87 -3.44
CA GLU A 235 23.55 -17.41 -2.47
C GLU A 235 23.29 -16.80 -1.08
N LYS A 236 23.50 -17.61 -0.03
CA LYS A 236 23.31 -17.17 1.36
C LYS A 236 24.20 -15.96 1.65
N ASP A 237 23.65 -14.97 2.34
CA ASP A 237 24.32 -13.74 2.76
C ASP A 237 24.88 -12.87 1.62
N THR A 238 24.64 -13.26 0.36
CA THR A 238 25.03 -12.48 -0.82
C THR A 238 24.00 -11.39 -1.06
N VAL A 239 24.49 -10.15 -1.09
CA VAL A 239 23.65 -8.98 -1.36
C VAL A 239 23.51 -8.81 -2.86
N VAL A 240 22.27 -8.85 -3.33
CA VAL A 240 21.89 -8.49 -4.69
C VAL A 240 21.23 -7.12 -4.70
N THR A 241 21.48 -6.33 -5.75
CA THR A 241 20.81 -5.04 -5.94
C THR A 241 19.72 -5.21 -6.98
N LEU A 242 18.46 -4.99 -6.59
CA LEU A 242 17.28 -5.18 -7.44
C LEU A 242 16.87 -3.92 -8.20
N SER A 243 17.51 -2.78 -7.91
CA SER A 243 17.25 -1.49 -8.55
C SER A 243 18.41 -1.06 -9.45
N ALA A 244 18.13 -0.18 -10.42
CA ALA A 244 19.18 0.51 -11.15
C ALA A 244 20.01 1.42 -10.20
N PRO A 245 21.30 1.68 -10.49
CA PRO A 245 22.18 2.50 -9.63
C PRO A 245 21.67 3.92 -9.34
N ASP A 246 20.85 4.47 -10.24
CA ASP A 246 20.25 5.81 -10.19
C ASP A 246 18.80 5.80 -9.67
N SER A 247 18.29 4.66 -9.19
CA SER A 247 16.95 4.55 -8.63
C SER A 247 16.81 5.48 -7.41
N PRO A 248 15.74 6.31 -7.32
CA PRO A 248 15.51 7.18 -6.16
C PRO A 248 15.24 6.38 -4.89
N HIS A 249 14.85 5.11 -5.04
CA HIS A 249 14.71 4.16 -3.95
C HIS A 249 15.46 2.87 -4.32
N PRO A 250 16.74 2.72 -3.93
CA PRO A 250 17.46 1.49 -4.18
C PRO A 250 16.93 0.37 -3.31
N VAL A 251 16.86 -0.83 -3.89
CA VAL A 251 16.42 -2.05 -3.21
C VAL A 251 17.61 -3.01 -3.16
N LEU A 252 18.08 -3.30 -1.95
CA LEU A 252 19.03 -4.37 -1.68
C LEU A 252 18.26 -5.58 -1.19
N ALA A 253 18.62 -6.77 -1.65
CA ALA A 253 18.04 -8.00 -1.16
C ALA A 253 19.13 -9.03 -0.84
N TRP A 254 18.86 -9.87 0.12
CA TRP A 254 19.72 -11.00 0.49
C TRP A 254 18.87 -12.04 1.22
N ARG A 255 19.42 -13.23 1.45
CA ARG A 255 18.77 -14.24 2.28
C ARG A 255 19.72 -14.82 3.32
N SER A 256 19.15 -15.34 4.39
CA SER A 256 19.79 -16.27 5.31
C SER A 256 19.35 -17.72 4.99
N ASP A 257 19.47 -18.62 5.96
CA ASP A 257 18.92 -19.98 5.84
C ASP A 257 17.39 -20.02 5.95
N GLN A 258 16.80 -19.03 6.63
CA GLN A 258 15.37 -19.06 7.01
C GLN A 258 14.60 -17.83 6.53
N VAL A 259 15.27 -16.79 6.04
CA VAL A 259 14.66 -15.49 5.81
C VAL A 259 15.16 -14.87 4.51
N VAL A 260 14.27 -14.22 3.77
CA VAL A 260 14.59 -13.30 2.69
C VAL A 260 14.34 -11.88 3.16
N TYR A 261 15.29 -11.00 2.87
CA TYR A 261 15.27 -9.60 3.25
C TYR A 261 15.21 -8.71 2.02
N PHE A 262 14.40 -7.66 2.08
CA PHE A 262 14.44 -6.55 1.14
C PHE A 262 14.63 -5.25 1.92
N LEU A 263 15.76 -4.57 1.71
CA LEU A 263 16.06 -3.27 2.28
C LEU A 263 15.86 -2.19 1.23
N VAL A 264 14.95 -1.27 1.51
CA VAL A 264 14.65 -0.11 0.68
C VAL A 264 15.09 1.15 1.42
N GLY A 265 15.79 2.04 0.73
CA GLY A 265 16.18 3.35 1.27
C GLY A 265 15.93 4.49 0.29
N ASN A 266 16.34 5.69 0.67
CA ASN A 266 16.29 6.88 -0.19
C ASN A 266 17.57 7.08 -1.02
N ASP A 267 18.67 6.44 -0.62
CA ASP A 267 19.93 6.48 -1.32
C ASP A 267 20.72 5.18 -1.12
N LEU A 268 21.58 4.85 -2.07
CA LEU A 268 22.24 3.54 -2.11
C LEU A 268 23.31 3.42 -1.01
N ASN A 269 23.99 4.52 -0.70
CA ASN A 269 25.06 4.55 0.28
C ASN A 269 24.52 4.31 1.70
N SER A 270 23.39 4.93 2.05
CA SER A 270 22.72 4.71 3.34
C SER A 270 22.20 3.29 3.47
N ALA A 271 21.59 2.72 2.41
CA ALA A 271 21.14 1.33 2.42
C ALA A 271 22.31 0.35 2.58
N GLN A 272 23.41 0.55 1.85
CA GLN A 272 24.62 -0.28 1.97
C GLN A 272 25.27 -0.15 3.36
N LYS A 273 25.40 1.07 3.88
CA LYS A 273 25.92 1.34 5.23
C LYS A 273 25.05 0.66 6.29
N ALA A 274 23.74 0.76 6.18
CA ALA A 274 22.80 0.11 7.08
C ALA A 274 22.95 -1.41 7.07
N LYS A 275 23.02 -2.03 5.88
CA LYS A 275 23.27 -3.47 5.75
C LYS A 275 24.62 -3.88 6.36
N ALA A 276 25.67 -3.10 6.15
CA ALA A 276 27.02 -3.41 6.64
C ALA A 276 27.15 -3.24 8.17
N SER A 277 26.41 -2.31 8.76
CA SER A 277 26.43 -2.04 10.21
C SER A 277 25.31 -2.73 11.00
N ALA A 278 24.46 -3.51 10.32
CA ALA A 278 23.37 -4.24 10.94
C ALA A 278 23.89 -5.28 11.94
N THR A 279 23.42 -5.19 13.19
CA THR A 279 23.62 -6.25 14.20
C THR A 279 22.35 -7.08 14.33
N TRP A 280 22.52 -8.40 14.38
CA TRP A 280 21.43 -9.37 14.42
C TRP A 280 21.33 -9.97 15.82
N PHE A 281 20.11 -10.20 16.31
CA PHE A 281 19.80 -10.76 17.63
C PHE A 281 19.24 -12.18 17.52
#